data_AF-A0A9X1BKD4-F1
#
_entry.id   AF-A0A9X1BKD4-F1
#
_cell.length_a   1.000
_cell.length_b   1.000
_cell.length_c   1.000
_cell.angle_alpha   90.00
_cell.angle_beta   90.00
_cell.angle_gamma   90.00
#
_symmetry.space_group_name_H-M   'P 1'
#
loop_
_entity.id
_entity.type
_entity.pdbx_description
1 polymer ?
#
loop_
_entity_poly.entity_id
_entity_poly.type
_entity_poly.pdbx_seq_one_letter_code
_entity_poly.pdbx_strand_id
1 'polypeptide(L)'
;MSGETFGGTVQSIAFAIADRENSPGSRLLASINPSYTWVKLAQRVPVRIQIDADYVAKNRLRAGTTATVTVLESRETQEHR
;
A
#
# COMPACT_ATOMS: atom_id res chain seq x y z
N MET A 1 6.09 -5.18 -18.81
CA MET A 1 5.96 -3.95 -17.97
C MET A 1 6.50 -2.80 -18.79
N SER A 2 5.69 -1.79 -19.11
CA SER A 2 6.19 -0.60 -19.81
C SER A 2 7.26 0.03 -18.93
N GLY A 3 8.52 0.07 -19.37
CA GLY A 3 9.66 0.60 -18.60
C GLY A 3 9.62 2.12 -18.40
N GLU A 4 8.45 2.72 -18.37
CA GLU A 4 8.25 4.14 -18.14
C GLU A 4 8.22 4.41 -16.63
N THR A 5 9.06 5.34 -16.19
CA THR A 5 9.12 5.81 -14.81
C THR A 5 8.59 7.24 -14.75
N PHE A 6 7.90 7.57 -13.67
CA PHE A 6 7.40 8.91 -13.41
C PHE A 6 7.42 9.20 -11.91
N GLY A 7 7.50 10.47 -11.57
CA GLY A 7 7.50 10.94 -10.20
C GLY A 7 6.10 11.10 -9.62
N GLY A 8 6.07 11.28 -8.31
CA GLY A 8 4.88 11.56 -7.54
C GLY A 8 5.25 11.84 -6.09
N THR A 9 4.30 12.42 -5.36
CA THR A 9 4.46 12.77 -3.95
C THR A 9 3.48 11.95 -3.11
N VAL A 10 3.95 11.41 -1.97
CA VAL A 10 3.08 10.74 -1.00
C VAL A 10 2.18 11.80 -0.34
N GLN A 11 0.89 11.75 -0.60
CA GLN A 11 -0.08 12.69 -0.04
C GLN A 11 -0.52 12.30 1.37
N SER A 12 -0.68 10.99 1.62
CA SER A 12 -1.11 10.50 2.93
C SER A 12 -0.78 9.03 3.14
N ILE A 13 -0.52 8.68 4.40
CA ILE A 13 -0.37 7.31 4.89
C ILE A 13 -1.49 7.09 5.93
N ALA A 14 -2.27 6.03 5.79
CA ALA A 14 -3.35 5.75 6.74
C ALA A 14 -2.81 5.34 8.12
N PHE A 15 -3.35 5.93 9.18
CA PHE A 15 -2.92 5.69 10.57
C PHE A 15 -3.46 4.39 11.20
N ALA A 16 -4.50 3.79 10.62
CA ALA A 16 -5.12 2.57 11.13
C ALA A 16 -5.51 1.63 9.99
N ILE A 17 -5.38 0.32 10.26
CA ILE A 17 -5.83 -0.75 9.38
C ILE A 17 -6.93 -1.51 10.14
N ALA A 18 -8.14 -1.57 9.58
CA ALA A 18 -9.17 -2.47 10.10
C ALA A 18 -8.84 -3.90 9.62
N ASP A 19 -8.37 -4.74 10.53
CA ASP A 19 -8.15 -6.15 10.26
C ASP A 19 -9.50 -6.85 10.07
N ARG A 20 -9.83 -7.18 8.81
CA ARG A 20 -11.11 -7.78 8.43
C ARG A 20 -11.15 -9.29 8.69
N GLU A 21 -10.01 -9.92 8.99
CA GLU A 21 -9.89 -11.36 9.28
C GLU A 21 -10.11 -11.66 10.77
N ASN A 22 -10.03 -10.67 11.65
CA ASN A 22 -10.23 -10.85 13.09
C ASN A 22 -11.70 -10.61 13.50
N SER A 23 -12.63 -11.36 12.92
CA SER A 23 -14.01 -11.40 13.41
C SER A 23 -14.07 -12.37 14.61
N PRO A 24 -14.50 -11.96 15.82
CA PRO A 24 -14.69 -12.90 16.92
C PRO A 24 -15.96 -13.72 16.66
N GLY A 25 -15.83 -14.76 15.85
CA GLY A 25 -16.87 -15.73 15.57
C GLY A 25 -17.07 -16.67 16.77
N SER A 26 -17.80 -16.21 17.79
CA SER A 26 -18.39 -17.14 18.76
C SER A 26 -19.54 -17.91 18.09
N ARG A 27 -19.45 -19.25 18.10
CA ARG A 27 -20.57 -20.22 18.21
C ARG A 27 -20.10 -21.64 17.89
N LEU A 28 -19.78 -22.40 18.96
CA LEU A 28 -19.95 -23.84 19.19
C LEU A 28 -20.30 -24.72 17.96
N LEU A 29 -19.41 -24.87 16.97
CA LEU A 29 -19.53 -25.86 15.88
C LEU A 29 -18.19 -26.57 15.65
N ALA A 30 -18.27 -27.82 15.16
CA ALA A 30 -17.23 -28.83 15.22
C ALA A 30 -15.84 -28.41 14.69
N SER A 31 -14.82 -28.76 15.48
CA SER A 31 -13.40 -28.51 15.21
C SER A 31 -12.91 -29.35 14.02
N ILE A 32 -12.67 -28.73 12.87
CA ILE A 32 -11.78 -29.28 11.83
C ILE A 32 -10.35 -28.80 12.10
N ASN A 33 -9.36 -29.69 11.95
CA ASN A 33 -7.93 -29.36 12.12
C ASN A 33 -7.31 -29.00 10.76
N PRO A 34 -7.03 -27.71 10.45
CA PRO A 34 -6.23 -27.35 9.28
C PRO A 34 -4.74 -27.42 9.63
N SER A 35 -3.97 -28.11 8.79
CA SER A 35 -2.57 -28.47 9.05
C SER A 35 -1.55 -27.32 9.03
N TYR A 36 -1.94 -26.05 8.89
CA TYR A 36 -1.01 -24.90 8.85
C TYR A 36 -1.61 -23.61 9.43
N THR A 37 -1.54 -23.44 10.76
CA THR A 37 -2.04 -22.27 11.52
C THR A 37 -1.06 -21.08 11.65
N TRP A 38 0.16 -21.19 11.13
CA TRP A 38 1.28 -20.31 11.51
C TRP A 38 1.69 -19.28 10.47
N VAL A 39 0.95 -19.16 9.37
CA VAL A 39 1.21 -18.11 8.36
C VAL A 39 0.28 -16.94 8.61
N LYS A 40 0.82 -15.86 9.16
CA LYS A 40 0.17 -14.54 9.17
C LYS A 40 0.60 -13.78 7.92
N LEU A 41 -0.36 -13.27 7.14
CA LEU A 41 -0.06 -12.35 6.05
C LEU A 41 0.38 -11.00 6.63
N ALA A 42 1.30 -10.33 5.94
CA ALA A 42 1.66 -8.96 6.29
C ALA A 42 0.44 -8.05 6.12
N GLN A 43 0.15 -7.25 7.15
CA GLN A 43 -0.84 -6.18 7.03
C GLN A 43 -0.28 -5.09 6.11
N ARG A 44 -1.10 -4.64 5.16
CA ARG A 44 -0.75 -3.58 4.21
C ARG A 44 -1.35 -2.26 4.64
N VAL A 45 -0.54 -1.20 4.69
CA VAL A 45 -0.98 0.16 4.99
C VAL A 45 -1.43 0.83 3.69
N PRO A 46 -2.66 1.37 3.60
CA PRO A 46 -3.07 2.20 2.47
C PRO A 46 -2.23 3.48 2.38
N VAL A 47 -1.63 3.72 1.22
CA VAL A 47 -0.88 4.94 0.90
C VAL A 47 -1.49 5.60 -0.33
N ARG A 48 -1.69 6.91 -0.26
CA ARG A 48 -2.17 7.72 -1.38
C ARG A 48 -0.99 8.49 -1.97
N ILE A 49 -0.75 8.30 -3.26
CA ILE A 49 0.32 8.96 -4.01
C ILE A 49 -0.33 9.88 -5.04
N GLN A 50 0.02 11.16 -5.01
CA GLN A 50 -0.33 12.11 -6.04
C GLN A 50 0.73 12.03 -7.15
N ILE A 51 0.29 11.78 -8.37
CA ILE A 51 1.19 11.73 -9.54
C ILE A 51 1.51 13.16 -9.99
N ASP A 52 2.74 13.38 -10.46
CA ASP A 52 3.18 14.67 -10.96
C ASP A 52 2.31 15.15 -12.12
N ALA A 53 1.98 16.46 -12.11
CA ALA A 53 1.07 17.07 -13.08
C ALA A 53 1.53 16.87 -14.54
N ASP A 54 2.85 16.95 -14.78
CA ASP A 54 3.46 16.76 -16.10
C ASP A 54 3.17 15.38 -16.68
N TYR A 55 3.10 14.35 -15.82
CA TYR A 55 2.78 13.00 -16.25
C TYR A 55 1.27 12.79 -16.40
N VAL A 56 0.47 13.37 -15.50
CA VAL A 56 -1.00 13.33 -15.60
C VAL A 56 -1.49 13.91 -16.93
N ALA A 57 -0.87 14.99 -17.40
CA ALA A 57 -1.19 15.63 -18.68
C ALA A 57 -1.05 14.69 -19.90
N LYS A 58 -0.24 13.63 -19.80
CA LYS A 58 -0.08 12.64 -20.88
C LYS A 58 -1.28 11.70 -21.02
N ASN A 59 -2.19 11.68 -20.03
CA ASN A 59 -3.42 10.89 -20.02
C ASN A 59 -3.22 9.38 -20.29
N ARG A 60 -2.07 8.83 -19.86
CA ARG A 60 -1.66 7.43 -20.09
C ARG A 60 -2.09 6.46 -18.99
N LEU A 61 -2.37 6.96 -17.79
CA LEU A 61 -2.77 6.14 -16.65
C LEU A 61 -4.20 5.62 -16.84
N ARG A 62 -4.43 4.38 -16.42
CA ARG A 62 -5.75 3.75 -16.42
C ARG A 62 -6.03 3.20 -15.03
N ALA A 63 -7.28 3.30 -14.59
CA ALA A 63 -7.69 2.70 -13.33
C ALA A 63 -7.44 1.18 -13.38
N GLY A 64 -6.90 0.62 -12.29
CA GLY A 64 -6.58 -0.80 -12.19
C GLY A 64 -5.20 -1.20 -12.71
N THR A 65 -4.37 -0.25 -13.19
CA THR A 65 -2.98 -0.54 -13.56
C THR A 65 -2.12 -0.82 -12.31
N THR A 66 -1.36 -1.92 -12.35
CA THR A 66 -0.35 -2.25 -11.33
C THR A 66 0.96 -1.55 -11.63
N ALA A 67 1.64 -1.03 -10.61
CA ALA A 67 2.95 -0.41 -10.71
C ALA A 67 3.87 -0.88 -9.58
N THR A 68 5.18 -0.81 -9.81
CA THR A 68 6.20 -0.92 -8.76
C THR A 68 6.54 0.48 -8.28
N VAL A 69 6.53 0.68 -6.96
CA VAL A 69 6.81 1.98 -6.35
C VAL A 69 8.12 1.90 -5.58
N THR A 70 9.02 2.85 -5.84
CA THR A 70 10.23 3.07 -5.06
C THR A 70 10.04 4.37 -4.27
N VAL A 71 10.10 4.29 -2.95
CA VAL A 71 10.04 5.47 -2.08
C VAL A 71 11.45 6.02 -1.94
N LEU A 72 11.64 7.28 -2.33
CA LEU A 72 12.88 8.00 -2.12
C LEU A 72 12.82 8.69 -0.76
N GLU A 73 13.85 8.48 0.07
CA GLU A 73 14.00 9.23 1.31
C GLU A 73 14.26 10.70 0.97
N SER A 74 13.41 11.60 1.48
CA SER A 74 13.71 13.02 1.45
C SER A 74 14.89 13.25 2.38
N ARG A 75 16.10 13.36 1.82
CA ARG A 75 17.20 14.00 2.52
C ARG A 75 16.80 15.46 2.69
N GLU A 76 16.16 15.77 3.82
CA GLU A 76 16.18 17.14 4.31
C GLU A 76 17.66 17.49 4.46
N THR A 77 18.15 18.32 3.56
CA THR A 77 19.37 19.07 3.77
C THR A 77 19.20 19.79 5.11
N GLN A 78 19.84 19.25 6.14
CA GLN A 78 20.09 19.91 7.42
C GLN A 78 21.08 21.07 7.13
N GLU A 79 20.64 22.10 6.41
CA GLU A 79 21.30 23.40 6.33
C GLU A 79 20.33 24.44 6.89
N HIS A 80 20.27 24.55 8.22
CA HIS A 80 20.10 25.83 8.88
C HIS A 80 20.48 25.75 10.37
N ARG A 81 21.69 26.28 10.63
CA ARG A 81 22.17 27.00 11.83
C ARG A 81 22.18 26.30 13.20
#